data_AF-A0A1Y1W6U9-F1
#
_entry.id   AF-A0A1Y1W6U9-F1
#
_cell.length_a   1.000
_cell.length_b   1.000
_cell.length_c   1.000
_cell.angle_alpha   90.00
_cell.angle_beta   90.00
_cell.angle_gamma   90.00
#
_symmetry.space_group_name_H-M   'P 1'
#
loop_
_entity.id
_entity.type
_entity.pdbx_description
1 polymer ?
#
loop_
_entity_poly.entity_id
_entity_poly.type
_entity_poly.pdbx_seq_one_letter_code
_entity_poly.pdbx_strand_id
1 'polypeptide(L)'
;MDGVSHFTFIDAPGSADATNVATGHASKVVEIASSHILYTLTISNAGLSVYSWVARRTDPIVTGAVVGTSMGLAVMKGFGRTATARKSGYIRGGWKFVDFTGNEYCWCVSLMGSTWKLLDSNHDKVAMFCCIPTKHRPIVGHLSMNRDVSEQLLSLVLLTCQMVYLRVKAN
;
A
#
# COMPACT_ATOMS: atom_id res chain seq x y z
N MET A 1 11.71 19.42 1.71
CA MET A 1 11.54 18.73 0.43
C MET A 1 10.20 18.02 0.47
N ASP A 2 9.17 18.60 -0.16
CA ASP A 2 7.87 17.94 -0.35
C ASP A 2 8.03 16.86 -1.42
N GLY A 3 8.51 15.69 -0.99
CA GLY A 3 8.77 14.56 -1.86
C GLY A 3 7.47 13.83 -2.16
N VAL A 4 6.92 14.04 -3.35
CA VAL A 4 5.87 13.17 -3.89
C VAL A 4 6.51 11.81 -4.19
N SER A 5 6.02 10.76 -3.55
CA SER A 5 6.49 9.40 -3.82
C SER A 5 5.49 8.70 -4.74
N HIS A 6 5.95 8.27 -5.91
CA HIS A 6 5.15 7.50 -6.87
C HIS A 6 5.47 6.02 -6.76
N PHE A 7 4.41 5.22 -6.64
CA PHE A 7 4.53 3.77 -6.64
C PHE A 7 3.64 3.17 -7.70
N THR A 8 4.23 2.31 -8.52
CA THR A 8 3.50 1.52 -9.50
C THR A 8 3.52 0.06 -9.09
N PHE A 9 2.36 -0.57 -9.22
CA PHE A 9 2.23 -2.00 -9.05
C PHE A 9 1.97 -2.63 -10.42
N ILE A 10 2.85 -3.55 -10.80
CA ILE A 10 2.76 -4.28 -12.07
C ILE A 10 2.36 -5.73 -11.85
N ASP A 11 1.69 -6.31 -12.86
CA ASP A 11 1.38 -7.74 -12.87
C ASP A 11 2.66 -8.59 -12.71
N ALA A 12 2.58 -9.66 -11.94
CA ALA A 12 3.71 -10.52 -11.61
C ALA A 12 3.36 -11.98 -11.89
N PRO A 13 4.24 -12.77 -12.55
CA PRO A 13 3.97 -14.18 -12.78
C PRO A 13 3.74 -14.89 -11.43
N GLY A 14 2.61 -15.59 -11.31
CA GLY A 14 2.22 -16.31 -10.10
C GLY A 14 3.24 -17.36 -9.66
N SER A 15 3.39 -17.56 -8.35
CA SER A 15 4.01 -18.78 -7.81
C SER A 15 2.91 -19.74 -7.37
N ALA A 16 3.23 -21.04 -7.30
CA ALA A 16 2.24 -22.11 -7.07
C ALA A 16 1.37 -21.98 -5.81
N ASP A 17 1.78 -21.16 -4.84
CA ASP A 17 1.12 -21.01 -3.53
C ASP A 17 0.51 -19.61 -3.29
N ALA A 18 0.56 -18.71 -4.28
CA ALA A 18 0.03 -17.35 -4.17
C ALA A 18 -0.36 -16.75 -5.52
N THR A 19 -1.52 -16.10 -5.57
CA THR A 19 -1.81 -15.12 -6.62
C THR A 19 -0.88 -13.92 -6.40
N ASN A 20 0.26 -13.89 -7.10
CA ASN A 20 1.10 -12.70 -7.13
C ASN A 20 0.32 -11.62 -7.86
N VAL A 21 -0.18 -10.62 -7.13
CA VAL A 21 -1.04 -9.58 -7.72
C VAL A 21 -0.21 -8.40 -8.21
N ALA A 22 0.95 -8.14 -7.62
CA ALA A 22 1.59 -6.85 -7.76
C ALA A 22 3.09 -6.81 -7.37
N THR A 23 3.96 -6.34 -8.26
CA THR A 23 5.34 -5.92 -7.92
C THR A 23 5.40 -4.41 -7.76
N GLY A 24 5.86 -3.92 -6.60
CA GLY A 24 5.94 -2.50 -6.28
C GLY A 24 7.25 -1.87 -6.78
N HIS A 25 7.15 -0.79 -7.56
CA HIS A 25 8.27 0.01 -8.02
C HIS A 25 8.20 1.42 -7.43
N ALA A 26 9.31 1.95 -6.91
CA ALA A 26 9.42 3.34 -6.48
C ALA A 26 9.98 4.15 -7.65
N SER A 27 9.29 5.22 -8.02
CA SER A 27 9.83 6.20 -8.95
C SER A 27 9.68 7.62 -8.41
N LYS A 28 10.61 8.50 -8.81
CA LYS A 28 10.50 9.95 -8.59
C LYS A 28 9.69 10.64 -9.68
N VAL A 29 9.43 9.96 -10.80
CA VAL A 29 8.67 10.46 -11.95
C VAL A 29 7.64 9.40 -12.32
N VAL A 30 6.42 9.80 -12.69
CA VAL A 30 5.46 8.85 -13.27
C VAL A 30 6.07 8.36 -14.59
N GLU A 31 6.68 7.17 -14.62
CA GLU A 31 7.16 6.58 -15.86
C GLU A 31 5.94 6.10 -16.66
N ILE A 32 5.50 6.97 -17.57
CA ILE A 32 4.37 6.74 -18.45
C ILE A 32 4.88 5.92 -19.64
N ALA A 33 4.91 4.59 -19.52
CA ALA A 33 4.69 3.65 -20.63
C ALA A 33 4.92 2.20 -20.16
N SER A 34 3.86 1.53 -19.72
CA SER A 34 3.83 0.07 -19.69
C SER A 34 2.37 -0.39 -19.63
N SER A 35 1.99 -1.28 -20.53
CA SER A 35 0.71 -2.00 -20.58
C SER A 35 0.44 -2.86 -19.34
N HIS A 36 1.37 -2.91 -18.38
CA HIS A 36 1.33 -3.79 -17.22
C HIS A 36 1.15 -3.07 -15.88
N ILE A 37 1.01 -1.73 -15.85
CA ILE A 37 0.75 -0.99 -14.61
C ILE A 37 -0.72 -1.15 -14.23
N LEU A 38 -0.97 -1.73 -13.04
CA LEU A 38 -2.31 -1.96 -12.49
C LEU A 38 -2.77 -0.76 -11.64
N TYR A 39 -1.89 -0.24 -10.79
CA TYR A 39 -2.17 0.86 -9.88
C TYR A 39 -1.00 1.84 -9.81
N THR A 40 -1.33 3.13 -9.70
CA THR A 40 -0.39 4.21 -9.37
C THR A 40 -0.81 4.84 -8.05
N LEU A 41 0.14 4.98 -7.12
CA LEU A 41 -0.09 5.62 -5.83
C LEU A 41 0.75 6.88 -5.72
N THR A 42 0.14 7.91 -5.16
CA THR A 42 0.77 9.19 -4.87
C THR A 42 0.63 9.45 -3.38
N ILE A 43 1.76 9.60 -2.68
CA ILE A 43 1.81 9.94 -1.25
C ILE A 43 2.62 11.22 -1.10
N SER A 44 2.04 12.23 -0.45
CA SER A 44 2.66 13.53 -0.19
C SER A 44 2.11 14.15 1.10
N ASN A 45 2.71 15.27 1.53
CA ASN A 45 2.16 16.08 2.62
C ASN A 45 0.78 16.67 2.28
N ALA A 46 0.49 16.87 0.99
CA ALA A 46 -0.79 17.40 0.52
C ALA A 46 -1.90 16.34 0.51
N GLY A 47 -1.55 15.04 0.52
CA GLY A 47 -2.55 13.98 0.52
C GLY A 47 -2.06 12.65 -0.05
N LEU A 48 -3.01 11.72 -0.09
CA LEU A 48 -2.90 10.35 -0.56
C LEU A 48 -3.83 10.17 -1.77
N SER A 49 -3.36 9.51 -2.82
CA SER A 49 -4.20 9.17 -3.97
C SER A 49 -3.83 7.80 -4.53
N VAL A 50 -4.84 7.05 -4.96
CA VAL A 50 -4.71 5.79 -5.69
C VAL A 50 -5.44 5.93 -7.02
N TYR A 51 -4.74 5.65 -8.11
CA TYR A 51 -5.26 5.62 -9.47
C TYR A 51 -5.24 4.18 -9.96
N SER A 52 -6.41 3.67 -10.36
CA SER A 52 -6.53 2.38 -11.06
C SER A 52 -6.31 2.59 -12.55
N TRP A 53 -5.60 1.68 -13.21
CA TRP A 53 -5.46 1.71 -14.67
C TRP A 53 -6.81 1.60 -15.38
N VAL A 54 -7.73 0.80 -14.83
CA VAL A 54 -9.07 0.55 -15.37
C VAL A 54 -9.94 1.81 -15.31
N ALA A 55 -9.82 2.61 -14.24
CA ALA A 55 -10.63 3.80 -14.03
C ALA A 55 -10.24 5.01 -14.90
N ARG A 56 -9.25 4.86 -15.80
CA ARG A 56 -8.57 5.92 -16.57
C ARG A 56 -7.92 6.93 -15.62
N ARG A 57 -6.60 7.10 -15.77
CA ARG A 57 -5.66 7.77 -14.84
C ARG A 57 -5.93 9.26 -14.51
N THR A 58 -7.09 9.82 -14.84
CA THR A 58 -7.46 11.21 -14.58
C THR A 58 -8.06 11.40 -13.19
N ASP A 59 -8.86 10.44 -12.71
CA ASP A 59 -9.53 10.54 -11.42
C ASP A 59 -9.06 9.45 -10.45
N PRO A 60 -8.67 9.82 -9.22
CA PRO A 60 -8.29 8.85 -8.21
C PRO A 60 -9.51 8.07 -7.71
N ILE A 61 -9.41 6.74 -7.65
CA ILE A 61 -10.45 5.86 -7.08
C ILE A 61 -10.50 5.93 -5.56
N VAL A 62 -9.37 6.28 -4.93
CA VAL A 62 -9.25 6.56 -3.51
C VAL A 62 -8.42 7.81 -3.34
N THR A 63 -8.89 8.74 -2.51
CA THR A 63 -8.16 9.92 -2.06
C THR A 63 -8.09 9.93 -0.55
N GLY A 64 -7.18 10.69 0.03
CA GLY A 64 -7.12 10.82 1.47
C GLY A 64 -6.14 11.88 1.94
N ALA A 65 -6.12 12.07 3.24
CA ALA A 65 -5.17 12.94 3.91
C ALA A 65 -4.60 12.23 5.13
N VAL A 66 -3.32 12.50 5.40
CA VAL A 66 -2.71 12.15 6.68
C VAL A 66 -3.03 13.29 7.64
N VAL A 67 -3.61 12.95 8.79
CA VAL A 67 -4.13 13.90 9.78
C VAL A 67 -3.23 13.89 11.03
N GLY A 68 -2.95 15.08 11.54
CA GLY A 68 -2.23 15.30 12.80
C GLY A 68 -0.72 15.50 12.67
N THR A 69 -0.14 16.18 13.65
CA THR A 69 1.29 16.57 13.68
C THR A 69 2.26 15.39 13.72
N SER A 70 1.80 14.20 14.08
CA SER A 70 2.59 12.97 14.15
C SER A 70 2.42 12.05 12.94
N MET A 71 1.60 12.45 11.95
CA MET A 71 1.25 11.61 10.79
C MET A 71 0.74 10.20 11.17
N GLY A 72 0.07 10.10 12.32
CA GLY A 72 -0.35 8.83 12.91
C GLY A 72 -1.73 8.32 12.49
N LEU A 73 -2.49 9.12 11.74
CA LEU A 73 -3.82 8.80 11.24
C LEU A 73 -3.92 9.21 9.78
N ALA A 74 -4.53 8.37 8.95
CA ALA A 74 -4.94 8.71 7.60
C ALA A 74 -6.43 8.43 7.44
N VAL A 75 -7.12 9.37 6.80
CA VAL A 75 -8.54 9.24 6.44
C VAL A 75 -8.61 9.20 4.93
N MET A 76 -9.25 8.15 4.41
CA MET A 76 -9.33 7.85 2.99
C MET A 76 -10.79 7.82 2.56
N LYS A 77 -11.11 8.41 1.42
CA LYS A 77 -12.41 8.42 0.78
C LYS A 77 -12.31 7.77 -0.59
N GLY A 78 -13.24 6.86 -0.87
CA GLY A 78 -13.30 6.14 -2.13
C GLY A 78 -14.55 5.27 -2.13
N PHE A 79 -15.05 4.92 -3.32
CA PHE A 79 -16.20 4.03 -3.46
C PHE A 79 -17.45 4.47 -2.65
N GLY A 80 -17.66 5.79 -2.51
CA GLY A 80 -18.77 6.36 -1.75
C GLY A 80 -18.69 6.18 -0.23
N ARG A 81 -17.54 5.73 0.31
CA ARG A 81 -17.35 5.40 1.72
C ARG A 81 -16.04 5.96 2.27
N THR A 82 -15.84 5.81 3.58
CA THR A 82 -14.64 6.26 4.30
C THR A 82 -13.91 5.06 4.88
N ALA A 83 -12.59 5.01 4.70
CA ALA A 83 -11.67 4.09 5.35
C ALA A 83 -10.71 4.89 6.23
N THR A 84 -10.14 4.25 7.25
CA THR A 84 -9.18 4.90 8.16
C THR A 84 -7.97 4.01 8.36
N ALA A 85 -6.79 4.60 8.46
CA ALA A 85 -5.57 3.89 8.83
C ALA A 85 -4.90 4.63 9.97
N ARG A 86 -4.51 3.91 11.01
CA ARG A 86 -3.83 4.46 12.17
C ARG A 86 -2.56 3.69 12.47
N LYS A 87 -1.55 4.41 12.94
CA LYS A 87 -0.37 3.79 13.53
C LYS A 87 -0.78 2.99 14.77
N SER A 88 -0.28 1.77 14.89
CA SER A 88 -0.57 0.87 16.01
C SER A 88 0.67 0.64 16.86
N GLY A 89 0.57 0.99 18.15
CA GLY A 89 1.54 0.63 19.19
C GLY A 89 2.80 1.52 19.29
N TYR A 90 3.58 1.25 20.35
CA TYR A 90 4.90 1.85 20.61
C TYR A 90 6.01 1.29 19.72
N ILE A 91 5.84 0.07 19.22
CA ILE A 91 6.78 -0.59 18.30
C ILE A 91 6.63 0.09 16.93
N ARG A 92 7.68 0.82 16.54
CA ARG A 92 7.75 1.62 15.31
C ARG A 92 7.48 0.73 14.09
N GLY A 93 6.33 0.88 13.43
CA GLY A 93 6.11 0.38 12.07
C GLY A 93 4.75 -0.28 11.79
N GLY A 94 4.03 -0.76 12.82
CA GLY A 94 2.72 -1.38 12.63
C GLY A 94 1.64 -0.35 12.28
N TRP A 95 0.88 -0.61 11.21
CA TRP A 95 -0.33 0.15 10.85
C TRP A 95 -1.54 -0.76 10.94
N LYS A 96 -2.63 -0.25 11.53
CA LYS A 96 -3.95 -0.84 11.48
C LYS A 96 -4.82 -0.02 10.55
N PHE A 97 -5.71 -0.65 9.80
CA PHE A 97 -6.69 0.09 9.03
C PHE A 97 -8.06 -0.57 9.09
N VAL A 98 -9.09 0.24 8.91
CA VAL A 98 -10.49 -0.17 8.76
C VAL A 98 -10.86 0.10 7.30
N ASP A 99 -11.34 -0.91 6.60
CA ASP A 99 -11.74 -0.79 5.20
C ASP A 99 -13.07 -0.04 5.02
N PHE A 100 -13.47 0.16 3.76
CA PHE A 100 -14.72 0.83 3.40
C PHE A 100 -15.98 0.07 3.85
N THR A 101 -15.86 -1.18 4.27
CA THR A 101 -16.95 -2.02 4.77
C THR A 101 -16.97 -2.16 6.29
N GLY A 102 -15.96 -1.62 6.98
CA GLY A 102 -15.83 -1.67 8.43
C GLY A 102 -14.96 -2.82 8.95
N ASN A 103 -14.32 -3.61 8.09
CA ASN A 103 -13.43 -4.68 8.54
C ASN A 103 -12.07 -4.13 8.94
N GLU A 104 -11.50 -4.69 10.00
CA GLU A 104 -10.19 -4.29 10.52
C GLU A 104 -9.06 -5.18 10.00
N TYR A 105 -7.92 -4.55 9.74
CA TYR A 105 -6.70 -5.22 9.31
C TYR A 105 -5.47 -4.63 10.00
N CYS A 106 -4.42 -5.43 10.13
CA CYS A 106 -3.19 -5.05 10.82
C CYS A 106 -1.95 -5.52 10.05
N TRP A 107 -1.08 -4.57 9.72
CA TRP A 107 0.26 -4.85 9.21
C TRP A 107 1.19 -5.23 10.36
N CYS A 108 1.60 -6.49 10.37
CA CYS A 108 2.65 -7.04 11.21
C CYS A 108 4.00 -6.87 10.52
N VAL A 109 4.78 -5.90 11.00
CA VAL A 109 6.11 -5.54 10.46
C VAL A 109 7.19 -6.15 11.35
N SER A 110 8.05 -7.00 10.78
CA SER A 110 9.27 -7.44 11.46
C SER A 110 10.37 -6.39 11.24
N LEU A 111 10.98 -5.91 12.33
CA LEU A 111 12.04 -4.89 12.29
C LEU A 111 13.36 -5.40 11.66
N MET A 112 13.63 -6.70 11.79
CA MET A 112 14.82 -7.35 11.20
C MET A 112 14.47 -8.17 9.95
N GLY A 113 13.18 -8.27 9.61
CA GLY A 113 12.69 -9.09 8.51
C GLY A 113 12.41 -8.27 7.26
N SER A 114 12.67 -8.87 6.10
CA SER A 114 12.25 -8.35 4.80
C SER A 114 10.76 -8.58 4.52
N THR A 115 10.02 -9.25 5.40
CA THR A 115 8.64 -9.69 5.14
C THR A 115 7.67 -9.07 6.12
N TRP A 116 6.61 -8.46 5.60
CA TRP A 116 5.49 -7.90 6.35
C TRP A 116 4.22 -8.65 6.00
N LYS A 117 3.37 -8.88 6.99
CA LYS A 117 2.12 -9.63 6.81
C LYS A 117 0.95 -8.73 7.14
N LEU A 118 -0.09 -8.79 6.32
CA LEU A 118 -1.38 -8.19 6.63
C LEU A 118 -2.28 -9.27 7.20
N LEU A 119 -2.79 -9.05 8.40
CA LEU A 119 -3.75 -9.93 9.06
C LEU A 119 -5.11 -9.26 9.15
N ASP A 120 -6.19 -10.03 9.06
CA ASP A 120 -7.54 -9.57 9.41
C ASP A 120 -7.83 -9.71 10.91
N SER A 121 -9.06 -9.41 11.32
CA SER A 121 -9.53 -9.51 12.70
C SER A 121 -9.45 -10.91 13.30
N ASN A 122 -9.47 -11.96 12.47
CA ASN A 122 -9.34 -13.35 12.90
C ASN A 122 -7.88 -13.81 12.98
N HIS A 123 -6.93 -12.89 12.75
CA HIS A 123 -5.51 -13.17 12.58
C HIS A 123 -5.17 -14.01 11.34
N ASP A 124 -6.09 -14.13 10.39
CA ASP A 124 -5.83 -14.81 9.13
C ASP A 124 -5.01 -13.92 8.20
N LYS A 125 -4.05 -14.53 7.50
CA LYS A 125 -3.17 -13.81 6.57
C LYS A 125 -3.93 -13.43 5.30
N VAL A 126 -4.06 -12.13 5.06
CA VAL A 126 -4.74 -11.55 3.89
C VAL A 126 -3.73 -11.25 2.78
N ALA A 127 -2.60 -10.66 3.14
CA ALA A 127 -1.55 -10.27 2.20
C ALA A 127 -0.17 -10.41 2.82
N MET A 128 0.85 -10.45 1.97
CA MET A 128 2.24 -10.47 2.38
C MET A 128 3.08 -9.61 1.45
N PHE A 129 3.86 -8.72 2.05
CA PHE A 129 4.82 -7.87 1.35
C PHE A 129 6.25 -8.32 1.66
N CYS A 130 7.00 -8.69 0.63
CA CYS A 130 8.41 -9.04 0.71
C CYS A 130 9.25 -7.89 0.17
N CYS A 131 9.81 -7.07 1.06
CA CYS A 131 10.77 -6.03 0.73
C CYS A 131 12.04 -6.65 0.13
N ILE A 132 12.50 -6.11 -0.98
CA ILE A 132 13.81 -6.48 -1.54
C ILE A 132 14.83 -5.43 -1.06
N PRO A 133 15.92 -5.82 -0.39
CA PRO A 133 16.97 -4.88 -0.04
C PRO A 133 17.64 -4.37 -1.32
N THR A 134 17.49 -3.10 -1.64
CA THR A 134 18.08 -2.51 -2.85
C THR A 134 19.19 -1.52 -2.49
N LYS A 135 20.42 -1.80 -2.93
CA LYS A 135 21.45 -0.75 -3.07
C LYS A 135 21.26 0.06 -4.37
N HIS A 136 20.72 -0.55 -5.45
CA HIS A 136 20.70 0.06 -6.79
C HIS A 136 19.49 -0.32 -7.69
N ARG A 137 18.39 -0.88 -7.18
CA ARG A 137 17.22 -1.24 -7.99
C ARG A 137 15.98 -0.41 -7.65
N PRO A 138 15.09 -0.11 -8.62
CA PRO A 138 13.84 0.63 -8.40
C PRO A 138 12.73 -0.23 -7.77
N ILE A 139 12.92 -1.54 -7.66
CA ILE A 139 11.94 -2.47 -7.10
C ILE A 139 11.98 -2.40 -5.58
N VAL A 140 10.83 -2.12 -4.99
CA VAL A 140 10.65 -1.91 -3.55
C VAL A 140 10.38 -3.23 -2.83
N GLY A 141 9.66 -4.12 -3.50
CA GLY A 141 9.29 -5.44 -3.01
C GLY A 141 8.14 -6.05 -3.80
N HIS A 142 7.75 -7.26 -3.40
CA HIS A 142 6.63 -7.98 -3.98
C HIS A 142 5.47 -8.04 -2.98
N LEU A 143 4.27 -7.67 -3.44
CA LEU A 143 3.04 -7.86 -2.69
C LEU A 143 2.30 -9.07 -3.25
N SER A 144 1.97 -10.00 -2.36
CA SER A 144 1.17 -11.18 -2.66
C SER A 144 -0.14 -11.12 -1.87
N MET A 145 -1.24 -11.51 -2.51
CA MET A 145 -2.53 -11.66 -1.86
C MET A 145 -2.78 -13.16 -1.64
N ASN A 146 -3.32 -13.51 -0.48
CA ASN A 146 -3.59 -14.90 -0.13
C ASN A 146 -4.96 -15.41 -0.57
N ARG A 147 -5.78 -14.52 -1.13
CA ARG A 147 -7.11 -14.78 -1.67
C ARG A 147 -7.45 -13.69 -2.68
N ASP A 148 -8.42 -13.97 -3.54
CA ASP A 148 -9.03 -12.94 -4.36
C ASP A 148 -9.72 -11.93 -3.46
N VAL A 149 -9.45 -10.64 -3.70
CA VAL A 149 -9.97 -9.53 -2.92
C VAL A 149 -10.65 -8.52 -3.83
N SER A 150 -11.59 -7.77 -3.28
CA SER A 150 -12.23 -6.67 -4.03
C SER A 150 -11.21 -5.58 -4.39
N GLU A 151 -11.47 -4.84 -5.48
CA GLU A 151 -10.67 -3.66 -5.86
C GLU A 151 -10.59 -2.64 -4.71
N GLN A 152 -11.66 -2.53 -3.94
CA GLN A 152 -11.73 -1.66 -2.77
C GLN A 152 -10.68 -2.03 -1.73
N LEU A 153 -10.63 -3.32 -1.34
CA LEU A 153 -9.67 -3.80 -0.37
C LEU A 153 -8.25 -3.72 -0.93
N LEU A 154 -8.04 -4.14 -2.18
CA LEU A 154 -6.74 -4.10 -2.83
C LEU A 154 -6.15 -2.68 -2.83
N SER A 155 -6.96 -1.67 -3.17
CA SER A 155 -6.53 -0.26 -3.17
C SER A 155 -6.03 0.20 -1.80
N LEU A 156 -6.70 -0.21 -0.72
CA LEU A 156 -6.29 0.09 0.64
C LEU A 156 -5.04 -0.69 1.07
N VAL A 157 -4.93 -1.97 0.68
CA VAL A 157 -3.74 -2.78 0.95
C VAL A 157 -2.50 -2.15 0.30
N LEU A 158 -2.59 -1.76 -0.97
CA LEU A 158 -1.48 -1.13 -1.70
C LEU A 158 -1.07 0.19 -1.03
N LEU A 159 -2.04 1.05 -0.72
CA LEU A 159 -1.78 2.36 -0.10
C LEU A 159 -1.18 2.23 1.30
N THR A 160 -1.77 1.40 2.15
CA THR A 160 -1.30 1.21 3.52
C THR A 160 0.04 0.48 3.58
N CYS A 161 0.28 -0.49 2.70
CA CYS A 161 1.59 -1.13 2.52
C CYS A 161 2.66 -0.09 2.22
N GLN A 162 2.33 0.87 1.35
CA GLN A 162 3.27 1.90 0.96
C GLN A 162 3.55 2.93 2.06
N MET A 163 2.53 3.28 2.84
CA MET A 163 2.68 4.10 4.05
C MET A 163 3.58 3.42 5.08
N VAL A 164 3.41 2.10 5.28
CA VAL A 164 4.29 1.29 6.12
C VAL A 164 5.73 1.36 5.59
N TYR A 165 5.94 1.18 4.28
CA TYR A 165 7.27 1.21 3.68
C TYR A 165 8.01 2.52 3.87
N LEU A 166 7.36 3.66 3.54
CA LEU A 166 7.95 4.98 3.71
C LEU A 166 8.37 5.22 5.16
N ARG A 167 7.58 4.71 6.12
CA ARG A 167 7.90 4.86 7.53
C ARG A 167 9.06 3.99 7.98
N VAL A 168 9.12 2.73 7.55
CA VAL A 168 10.22 1.81 7.89
C VAL A 168 11.54 2.34 7.33
N LYS A 169 11.56 2.91 6.13
CA LYS A 169 12.76 3.52 5.52
C LYS A 169 13.19 4.87 6.10
N ALA A 170 12.27 5.58 6.77
CA ALA A 170 12.57 6.89 7.37
C ALA A 170 13.15 6.80 8.79
N ASN A 171 13.16 5.62 9.43
CA ASN A 171 13.85 5.40 10.71
C ASN A 171 15.14 4.61 10.49
#